data_AF-A0A7I0IHL1-F1
#
_entry.id   AF-A0A7I0IHL1-F1
#
_cell.length_a   1.000
_cell.length_b   1.000
_cell.length_c   1.000
_cell.angle_alpha   90.00
_cell.angle_beta   90.00
_cell.angle_gamma   90.00
#
_symmetry.space_group_name_H-M   'P 1'
#
loop_
_entity.id
_entity.type
_entity.pdbx_description
1 polymer ?
#
loop_
_entity_poly.entity_id
_entity_poly.type
_entity_poly.pdbx_seq_one_letter_code
_entity_poly.pdbx_strand_id
1 'polypeptide(L)'
;MIANWDEKYETKISEIDSQHKKLFRLINQIEIIYDENRDHLSNKSKSLVDAVSELEDYTISHFLIEERVMELNQYPDLEAHKKQHDRFTDKILELKKRLTSGTLLTNDIELNQFFSELIGFLRLWLTNHILQEDMNYKPYIKLDL
;
A
#
# COMPACT_ATOMS: atom_id res chain seq x y z
N MET A 1 6.89 -13.91 -3.29
CA MET A 1 5.92 -14.07 -4.41
C MET A 1 5.38 -12.69 -4.71
N ILE A 2 5.83 -12.10 -5.81
CA ILE A 2 5.46 -10.76 -6.29
C ILE A 2 3.94 -10.60 -6.30
N ALA A 3 3.44 -9.45 -5.83
CA ALA A 3 2.03 -9.10 -5.91
C ALA A 3 1.66 -8.76 -7.35
N ASN A 4 0.97 -9.67 -8.04
CA ASN A 4 0.57 -9.45 -9.42
C ASN A 4 -0.82 -8.81 -9.49
N TRP A 5 -0.96 -7.79 -10.35
CA TRP A 5 -2.26 -7.30 -10.78
C TRP A 5 -3.03 -8.42 -11.51
N ASP A 6 -4.33 -8.45 -11.32
CA ASP A 6 -5.26 -9.44 -11.87
C ASP A 6 -6.58 -8.72 -12.18
N GLU A 7 -7.32 -9.20 -13.18
CA GLU A 7 -8.59 -8.61 -13.61
C GLU A 7 -9.62 -8.52 -12.47
N LYS A 8 -9.54 -9.40 -11.48
CA LYS A 8 -10.43 -9.38 -10.30
C LYS A 8 -10.29 -8.10 -9.46
N TYR A 9 -9.21 -7.34 -9.60
CA TYR A 9 -9.00 -6.07 -8.90
C TYR A 9 -9.54 -4.85 -9.68
N GLU A 10 -10.11 -5.06 -10.88
CA GLU A 10 -10.60 -3.97 -11.71
C GLU A 10 -11.94 -3.42 -11.19
N THR A 11 -11.87 -2.21 -10.65
CA THR A 11 -13.03 -1.40 -10.27
C THR A 11 -13.79 -0.92 -11.51
N LYS A 12 -13.16 -0.94 -12.69
CA LYS A 12 -13.64 -0.36 -13.97
C LYS A 12 -13.68 1.18 -13.96
N ILE A 13 -13.02 1.79 -12.98
CA ILE A 13 -12.77 3.23 -12.93
C ILE A 13 -11.29 3.41 -13.28
N SER A 14 -11.03 3.86 -14.51
CA SER A 14 -9.67 3.87 -15.11
C SER A 14 -8.61 4.52 -14.21
N GLU A 15 -8.95 5.65 -13.59
CA GLU A 15 -8.05 6.38 -12.70
C GLU A 15 -7.72 5.57 -11.44
N ILE A 16 -8.72 4.95 -10.80
CA ILE A 16 -8.53 4.11 -9.61
C ILE A 16 -7.73 2.85 -9.95
N ASP A 17 -8.04 2.19 -11.06
CA ASP A 17 -7.33 0.99 -11.50
C ASP A 17 -5.85 1.31 -11.83
N SER A 18 -5.57 2.49 -12.40
CA SER A 18 -4.20 2.98 -12.62
C SER A 18 -3.46 3.20 -11.29
N GLN A 19 -4.15 3.77 -10.30
CA GLN A 19 -3.59 4.01 -8.98
C GLN A 19 -3.29 2.69 -8.24
N HIS A 20 -4.21 1.73 -8.23
CA HIS A 20 -3.97 0.42 -7.66
C HIS A 20 -2.79 -0.27 -8.33
N LYS A 21 -2.72 -0.29 -9.67
CA LYS A 21 -1.57 -0.85 -10.41
C LYS A 21 -0.25 -0.22 -9.99
N LYS A 22 -0.21 1.07 -9.68
CA LYS A 22 1.00 1.71 -9.13
C LYS A 22 1.29 1.25 -7.70
N LEU A 23 0.30 1.11 -6.82
CA LEU A 23 0.50 0.53 -5.48
C LEU A 23 1.09 -0.88 -5.53
N PHE A 24 0.57 -1.76 -6.39
CA PHE A 24 1.15 -3.08 -6.63
C PHE A 24 2.62 -2.99 -7.07
N ARG A 25 2.96 -2.07 -7.98
CA ARG A 25 4.35 -1.87 -8.42
C ARG A 25 5.27 -1.40 -7.29
N LEU A 26 4.82 -0.49 -6.44
CA LEU A 26 5.61 0.01 -5.30
C LEU A 26 5.85 -1.09 -4.25
N ILE A 27 4.83 -1.90 -3.95
CA ILE A 27 4.99 -3.08 -3.07
C ILE A 27 5.99 -4.06 -3.68
N ASN A 28 5.88 -4.33 -4.98
CA ASN A 28 6.81 -5.22 -5.69
C ASN A 28 8.24 -4.69 -5.70
N GLN A 29 8.44 -3.38 -5.82
CA GLN A 29 9.76 -2.77 -5.74
C GLN A 29 10.40 -3.01 -4.36
N ILE A 30 9.63 -2.90 -3.27
CA ILE A 30 10.12 -3.23 -1.93
C ILE A 30 10.49 -4.72 -1.85
N GLU A 31 9.64 -5.61 -2.35
CA GLU A 31 9.89 -7.06 -2.35
C GLU A 31 11.11 -7.44 -3.18
N ILE A 32 11.34 -6.80 -4.34
CA ILE A 32 12.52 -7.03 -5.17
C ILE A 32 13.80 -6.59 -4.45
N ILE A 33 13.83 -5.39 -3.87
CA ILE A 33 15.00 -4.92 -3.10
C ILE A 33 15.28 -5.87 -1.93
N TYR A 34 14.22 -6.33 -1.24
CA TYR A 34 14.32 -7.30 -0.17
C TYR A 34 14.89 -8.65 -0.65
N ASP A 35 14.30 -9.24 -1.69
CA ASP A 35 14.67 -10.58 -2.18
C ASP A 35 16.09 -10.63 -2.77
N GLU A 36 16.50 -9.59 -3.49
CA GLU A 36 17.84 -9.52 -4.11
C GLU A 36 18.97 -9.30 -3.09
N ASN A 37 18.65 -8.84 -1.87
CA ASN A 37 19.65 -8.39 -0.90
C ASN A 37 19.48 -9.07 0.47
N ARG A 38 18.78 -10.20 0.58
CA ARG A 38 18.49 -10.86 1.88
C ARG A 38 19.70 -11.07 2.78
N ASP A 39 20.84 -11.45 2.19
CA ASP A 39 22.08 -11.74 2.94
C ASP A 39 22.85 -10.48 3.38
N HIS A 40 22.46 -9.29 2.90
CA HIS A 40 23.17 -8.03 3.13
C HIS A 40 22.22 -6.83 3.10
N LEU A 41 21.04 -7.00 3.70
CA LEU A 41 19.91 -6.09 3.59
C LEU A 41 20.19 -4.74 4.27
N SER A 42 20.99 -4.75 5.33
CA SER A 42 21.52 -3.56 6.02
C SER A 42 22.24 -2.60 5.08
N ASN A 43 22.96 -3.10 4.06
CA ASN A 43 23.60 -2.29 3.02
C ASN A 43 22.60 -1.57 2.09
N LYS A 44 21.34 -2.01 2.09
CA LYS A 44 20.23 -1.41 1.33
C LYS A 44 19.22 -0.68 2.21
N SER A 45 19.51 -0.50 3.50
CA SER A 45 18.65 0.18 4.47
C SER A 45 18.07 1.50 3.94
N LYS A 46 18.91 2.35 3.34
CA LYS A 46 18.46 3.60 2.72
C LYS A 46 17.45 3.37 1.58
N SER A 47 17.78 2.50 0.62
CA SER A 47 16.90 2.20 -0.52
C SER A 47 15.55 1.62 -0.09
N LEU A 48 15.54 0.80 0.96
CA LEU A 48 14.31 0.25 1.53
C LEU A 48 13.47 1.33 2.23
N VAL A 49 14.10 2.21 3.02
CA VAL A 49 13.43 3.34 3.67
C VAL A 49 12.84 4.30 2.63
N ASP A 50 13.59 4.57 1.56
CA ASP A 50 13.14 5.42 0.45
C ASP A 50 11.94 4.77 -0.27
N ALA A 51 11.99 3.46 -0.56
CA ALA A 51 10.89 2.73 -1.20
C ALA A 51 9.62 2.66 -0.32
N VAL A 52 9.78 2.47 1.00
CA VAL A 52 8.65 2.50 1.95
C VAL A 52 8.06 3.91 2.04
N SER A 53 8.89 4.95 1.97
CA SER A 53 8.41 6.34 1.95
C SER A 53 7.65 6.67 0.67
N GLU A 54 8.13 6.22 -0.48
CA GLU A 54 7.42 6.39 -1.75
C GLU A 54 6.05 5.69 -1.74
N LEU A 55 5.98 4.47 -1.16
CA LEU A 55 4.72 3.77 -0.97
C LEU A 55 3.76 4.55 -0.06
N GLU A 56 4.23 5.02 1.09
CA GLU A 56 3.43 5.81 2.04
C GLU A 56 2.83 7.07 1.37
N ASP A 57 3.68 7.87 0.73
CA ASP A 57 3.27 9.12 0.09
C ASP A 57 2.22 8.85 -1.01
N TYR A 58 2.43 7.79 -1.79
CA TYR A 58 1.51 7.42 -2.87
C TYR A 58 0.19 6.85 -2.35
N THR A 59 0.22 6.03 -1.29
CA THR A 59 -0.97 5.53 -0.60
C THR A 59 -1.84 6.67 -0.09
N ILE A 60 -1.25 7.66 0.59
CA ILE A 60 -2.00 8.82 1.11
C ILE A 60 -2.67 9.58 -0.05
N SER A 61 -1.93 9.83 -1.13
CA SER A 61 -2.49 10.50 -2.30
C SER A 61 -3.63 9.70 -2.94
N HIS A 62 -3.50 8.38 -3.03
CA HIS A 62 -4.54 7.50 -3.58
C HIS A 62 -5.82 7.57 -2.72
N PHE A 63 -5.70 7.40 -1.41
CA PHE A 63 -6.84 7.48 -0.50
C PHE A 63 -7.56 8.83 -0.57
N LEU A 64 -6.82 9.94 -0.63
CA LEU A 64 -7.43 11.26 -0.78
C LEU A 64 -8.28 11.39 -2.06
N ILE A 65 -7.81 10.80 -3.17
CA ILE A 65 -8.53 10.82 -4.45
C ILE A 65 -9.78 9.94 -4.36
N GLU A 66 -9.64 8.73 -3.85
CA GLU A 66 -10.73 7.78 -3.69
C GLU A 66 -11.83 8.30 -2.75
N GLU A 67 -11.44 8.87 -1.62
CA GLU A 67 -12.37 9.51 -0.67
C GLU A 67 -13.09 10.69 -1.30
N ARG A 68 -12.39 11.50 -2.10
CA ARG A 68 -13.01 12.60 -2.83
C ARG A 68 -14.02 12.10 -3.86
N VAL A 69 -13.69 11.01 -4.54
CA VAL A 69 -14.57 10.36 -5.50
C VAL A 69 -15.82 9.82 -4.82
N MET A 70 -15.66 9.13 -3.68
CA MET A 70 -16.77 8.65 -2.84
C MET A 70 -17.66 9.79 -2.33
N GLU A 71 -17.05 10.89 -1.85
CA GLU A 71 -17.75 12.07 -1.36
C GLU A 71 -18.61 12.73 -2.45
N LEU A 72 -18.03 12.95 -3.63
CA LEU A 72 -18.73 13.57 -4.77
C LEU A 72 -19.92 12.73 -5.26
N ASN A 73 -19.84 11.41 -5.10
CA ASN A 73 -20.91 10.47 -5.48
C ASN A 73 -21.83 10.10 -4.31
N GLN A 74 -21.70 10.77 -3.15
CA GLN A 74 -22.53 10.55 -1.97
C GLN A 74 -22.56 9.09 -1.50
N TYR A 75 -21.40 8.41 -1.56
CA TYR A 75 -21.27 7.03 -1.10
C TYR A 75 -21.57 6.93 0.41
N PRO A 76 -22.56 6.11 0.83
CA PRO A 76 -23.06 6.14 2.21
C PRO A 76 -22.04 5.66 3.26
N ASP A 77 -21.11 4.79 2.89
CA ASP A 77 -20.15 4.18 3.82
C ASP A 77 -18.78 4.88 3.82
N LEU A 78 -18.69 6.10 3.25
CA LEU A 78 -17.46 6.89 3.17
C LEU A 78 -16.71 6.96 4.52
N GLU A 79 -17.41 7.30 5.61
CA GLU A 79 -16.79 7.45 6.93
C GLU A 79 -16.23 6.14 7.49
N ALA A 80 -16.82 5.00 7.13
CA ALA A 80 -16.29 3.69 7.51
C ALA A 80 -15.04 3.36 6.68
N HIS A 81 -15.08 3.67 5.38
CA HIS A 81 -13.96 3.47 4.46
C HIS A 81 -12.73 4.31 4.87
N LYS A 82 -12.92 5.60 5.16
CA LYS A 82 -11.86 6.51 5.66
C LYS A 82 -11.17 5.98 6.91
N LYS A 83 -11.92 5.40 7.85
CA LYS A 83 -11.32 4.80 9.06
C LYS A 83 -10.40 3.61 8.74
N GLN A 84 -10.62 2.91 7.64
CA GLN A 84 -9.73 1.83 7.21
C GLN A 84 -8.44 2.40 6.62
N HIS A 85 -8.55 3.47 5.82
CA HIS A 85 -7.42 4.25 5.31
C HIS A 85 -6.55 4.85 6.41
N ASP A 86 -7.18 5.48 7.41
CA ASP A 86 -6.49 6.08 8.56
C ASP A 86 -5.69 5.01 9.32
N ARG A 87 -6.32 3.86 9.62
CA ARG A 87 -5.64 2.74 10.31
C ARG A 87 -4.46 2.19 9.51
N PHE A 88 -4.60 2.09 8.19
CA PHE A 88 -3.51 1.62 7.34
C PHE A 88 -2.35 2.62 7.32
N THR A 89 -2.66 3.91 7.16
CA THR A 89 -1.67 5.00 7.16
C THR A 89 -0.93 5.07 8.50
N ASP A 90 -1.66 5.02 9.62
CA ASP A 90 -1.06 4.96 10.96
C ASP A 90 -0.11 3.77 11.11
N LYS A 91 -0.50 2.61 10.56
CA LYS A 91 0.35 1.41 10.63
C LYS A 91 1.62 1.55 9.79
N ILE A 92 1.53 2.08 8.58
CA ILE A 92 2.71 2.36 7.75
C ILE A 92 3.63 3.36 8.45
N LEU A 93 3.09 4.43 9.03
CA LEU A 93 3.86 5.44 9.75
C LEU A 93 4.59 4.84 10.96
N GLU A 94 3.93 3.97 11.73
CA GLU A 94 4.55 3.21 12.82
C GLU A 94 5.72 2.35 12.32
N LEU A 95 5.52 1.60 11.23
CA LEU A 95 6.52 0.73 10.64
C LEU A 95 7.72 1.52 10.07
N LYS A 96 7.47 2.66 9.42
CA LYS A 96 8.51 3.57 8.93
C LYS A 96 9.30 4.18 10.09
N LYS A 97 8.64 4.62 11.15
CA LYS A 97 9.33 5.13 12.36
C LYS A 97 10.28 4.07 12.93
N ARG A 98 9.83 2.82 13.04
CA ARG A 98 10.66 1.68 13.46
C ARG A 98 11.89 1.51 12.54
N LEU A 99 11.72 1.58 11.23
CA LEU A 99 12.86 1.54 10.29
C LEU A 99 13.86 2.68 10.52
N THR A 100 13.37 3.90 10.75
CA THR A 100 14.21 5.09 10.87
C THR A 100 14.83 5.30 12.26
N SER A 101 14.38 4.59 13.30
CA SER A 101 14.87 4.75 14.68
C SER A 101 16.28 4.20 14.92
N GLY A 102 16.97 3.72 13.87
CA GLY A 102 18.38 3.31 13.88
C GLY A 102 18.67 1.95 14.52
N THR A 103 17.82 1.50 15.46
CA THR A 103 17.98 0.21 16.17
C THR A 103 17.72 -1.01 15.30
N LEU A 104 16.82 -0.92 14.31
CA LEU A 104 16.52 -2.04 13.40
C LEU A 104 17.51 -2.19 12.25
N LEU A 105 18.27 -1.15 11.91
CA LEU A 105 19.06 -1.11 10.66
C LEU A 105 20.44 -1.80 10.74
N THR A 106 20.84 -2.31 11.91
CA THR A 106 22.20 -2.84 12.14
C THR A 106 22.29 -4.36 12.15
N ASN A 107 21.16 -5.07 12.08
CA ASN A 107 21.10 -6.53 12.13
C ASN A 107 20.26 -7.07 10.97
N ASP A 108 20.89 -7.83 10.06
CA ASP A 108 20.20 -8.41 8.90
C ASP A 108 19.08 -9.39 9.32
N ILE A 109 19.20 -10.09 10.45
CA ILE A 109 18.17 -11.03 10.92
C ILE A 109 16.87 -10.29 11.26
N GLU A 110 16.98 -9.20 12.02
CA GLU A 110 15.83 -8.38 12.41
C GLU A 110 15.22 -7.64 11.21
N LEU A 111 16.06 -7.13 10.30
CA LEU A 111 15.59 -6.53 9.05
C LEU A 111 14.84 -7.54 8.19
N ASN A 112 15.36 -8.75 8.04
CA ASN A 112 14.71 -9.79 7.25
C ASN A 112 13.33 -10.14 7.82
N GLN A 113 13.23 -10.33 9.15
CA GLN A 113 11.94 -10.57 9.79
C GLN A 113 10.98 -9.40 9.56
N PHE A 114 11.43 -8.18 9.80
CA PHE A 114 10.62 -6.97 9.63
C PHE A 114 10.09 -6.84 8.20
N PHE A 115 10.95 -6.94 7.18
CA PHE A 115 10.53 -6.77 5.78
C PHE A 115 9.64 -7.90 5.30
N SER A 116 9.88 -9.14 5.75
CA SER A 116 8.98 -10.25 5.45
C SER A 116 7.57 -10.01 6.00
N GLU A 117 7.46 -9.49 7.23
CA GLU A 117 6.17 -9.16 7.86
C GLU A 117 5.50 -7.97 7.16
N LEU A 118 6.26 -6.91 6.87
CA LEU A 118 5.78 -5.72 6.17
C LEU A 118 5.21 -6.06 4.80
N ILE A 119 5.96 -6.79 3.96
CA ILE A 119 5.52 -7.16 2.61
C ILE A 119 4.26 -8.03 2.68
N GLY A 120 4.22 -8.99 3.61
CA GLY A 120 3.03 -9.82 3.83
C GLY A 120 1.80 -9.00 4.21
N PHE A 121 1.96 -8.06 5.14
CA PHE A 121 0.90 -7.14 5.55
C PHE A 121 0.41 -6.27 4.40
N LEU A 122 1.31 -5.58 3.69
CA LEU A 122 0.97 -4.68 2.58
C LEU A 122 0.19 -5.40 1.48
N ARG A 123 0.64 -6.60 1.11
CA ARG A 123 -0.03 -7.42 0.09
C ARG A 123 -1.42 -7.83 0.53
N LEU A 124 -1.54 -8.39 1.73
CA LEU A 124 -2.81 -8.87 2.25
C LEU A 124 -3.82 -7.72 2.37
N TRP A 125 -3.37 -6.59 2.94
CA TRP A 125 -4.21 -5.41 3.11
C TRP A 125 -4.70 -4.90 1.75
N LEU A 126 -3.79 -4.61 0.81
CA LEU A 126 -4.16 -4.05 -0.50
C LEU A 126 -5.13 -4.97 -1.25
N THR A 127 -4.84 -6.28 -1.32
CA THR A 127 -5.71 -7.19 -2.08
C THR A 127 -7.08 -7.36 -1.45
N ASN A 128 -7.16 -7.39 -0.12
CA ASN A 128 -8.44 -7.54 0.57
C ASN A 128 -9.25 -6.24 0.53
N HIS A 129 -8.59 -5.10 0.76
CA HIS A 129 -9.23 -3.78 0.70
C HIS A 129 -9.85 -3.54 -0.67
N ILE A 130 -9.11 -3.77 -1.76
CA ILE A 130 -9.66 -3.66 -3.11
C ILE A 130 -10.88 -4.56 -3.31
N LEU A 131 -10.77 -5.84 -2.94
CA LEU A 131 -11.83 -6.82 -3.23
C LEU A 131 -13.06 -6.67 -2.34
N GLN A 132 -12.91 -6.18 -1.11
CA GLN A 132 -13.97 -6.17 -0.11
C GLN A 132 -14.53 -4.77 0.15
N GLU A 133 -13.76 -3.72 -0.10
CA GLU A 133 -14.12 -2.33 0.21
C GLU A 133 -14.24 -1.51 -1.08
N ASP A 134 -13.20 -1.47 -1.93
CA ASP A 134 -13.18 -0.56 -3.09
C ASP A 134 -14.22 -0.94 -4.15
N MET A 135 -14.51 -2.24 -4.27
CA MET A 135 -15.57 -2.72 -5.13
C MET A 135 -16.96 -2.22 -4.73
N ASN A 136 -17.17 -1.81 -3.47
CA ASN A 136 -18.50 -1.47 -2.96
C ASN A 136 -18.96 -0.07 -3.42
N TYR A 137 -18.06 0.87 -3.66
CA TYR A 137 -18.44 2.20 -4.14
C TYR A 137 -18.62 2.24 -5.66
N LYS A 138 -18.14 1.22 -6.39
CA LYS A 138 -18.25 1.14 -7.86
C LYS A 138 -19.66 1.44 -8.40
N PRO A 139 -20.76 0.87 -7.86
CA PRO A 139 -22.11 1.15 -8.37
C PRO A 139 -22.57 2.60 -8.20
N TYR A 140 -21.89 3.37 -7.33
CA TYR A 140 -22.22 4.76 -7.04
C TYR A 140 -21.48 5.73 -7.97
N ILE A 141 -20.44 5.27 -8.68
CA ILE A 141 -19.67 6.11 -9.58
C ILE A 141 -20.39 6.24 -10.92
N LYS A 142 -20.79 7.46 -11.26
CA LYS A 142 -21.27 7.77 -12.61
C LYS A 142 -20.05 7.92 -13.53
N LEU A 143 -19.94 7.04 -14.52
CA LEU A 143 -18.82 6.90 -15.46
C LEU A 143 -18.66 8.07 -16.46
N ASP A 144 -19.20 9.25 -16.16
CA ASP A 144 -19.05 10.44 -17.01
C ASP A 144 -17.83 11.27 -16.59
N LEU A 145 -16.65 10.65 -16.57
CA LEU A 145 -15.33 11.32 -16.49
C LEU A 145 -14.51 11.01 -17.74
#